data_AF-A0AAW2YGB8-F1
#
_entry.id   AF-A0AAW2YGB8-F1
#
_cell.length_a   1.000
_cell.length_b   1.000
_cell.length_c   1.000
_cell.angle_alpha   90.00
_cell.angle_beta   90.00
_cell.angle_gamma   90.00
#
_symmetry.space_group_name_H-M   'P 1'
#
loop_
_entity.id
_entity.type
_entity.pdbx_description
1 polymer ?
#
loop_
_entity_poly.entity_id
_entity_poly.type
_entity_poly.pdbx_seq_one_letter_code
_entity_poly.pdbx_strand_id
1 'polypeptide(L)'
;MFSVPRLDAGQDLRREKLQKLREYVKECSETGRAVDIGEAAFTTSLNLMSEMFFSTEFARFNSDSPMKEVVLGVLGCIGSPNFADYFPILKPADPQGILKQTTIYFRKLLDTFDGIIEERLKSRCGKDDVLEALIELSQRDDAELNRNDIKHLLADLLLAGTDTTSGTVEWAMTELMRQPNKMWRVRDEIRNLIGEKGEVEESDISRLPYLQAVVKETLRLHPAAPFLLPHKAVSDIEINGYMVPKDTQILVNIWASGRDPCIWPDADSFMPERFLDHDVQIDFRGTNFELIPFGAGRRICPGLPLAHRVVHMMLATLVHNFGWELDIKSQEIDMNEKFGFTVQKAIPLKAIPKKL
;
A
#
# COMPACT_ATOMS: atom_id res chain seq x y z
N MET A 1 -17.22 4.15 0.59
CA MET A 1 -15.87 4.75 0.51
C MET A 1 -15.14 4.34 -0.76
N PHE A 2 -14.86 3.06 -1.00
CA PHE A 2 -14.07 2.59 -2.17
C PHE A 2 -14.88 2.06 -3.35
N SER A 3 -16.14 2.48 -3.52
CA SER A 3 -16.90 2.14 -4.72
C SER A 3 -16.34 2.90 -5.92
N VAL A 4 -16.49 2.34 -7.13
CA VAL A 4 -15.99 2.95 -8.37
C VAL A 4 -16.44 4.42 -8.52
N PRO A 5 -17.74 4.77 -8.34
CA PRO A 5 -18.17 6.17 -8.47
C PRO A 5 -17.53 7.12 -7.45
N ARG A 6 -17.29 6.64 -6.22
CA ARG A 6 -16.66 7.45 -5.17
C ARG A 6 -15.16 7.65 -5.45
N LEU A 7 -14.50 6.62 -5.98
CA LEU A 7 -13.13 6.75 -6.40
C LEU A 7 -13.01 7.69 -7.59
N ASP A 8 -13.87 7.57 -8.60
CA ASP A 8 -13.88 8.46 -9.77
C ASP A 8 -14.06 9.93 -9.36
N ALA A 9 -14.98 10.22 -8.43
CA ALA A 9 -15.16 11.57 -7.89
C ALA A 9 -13.90 12.15 -7.20
N GLY A 10 -13.06 11.29 -6.61
CA GLY A 10 -11.81 11.68 -5.96
C GLY A 10 -10.58 11.69 -6.88
N GLN A 11 -10.74 11.56 -8.20
CA GLN A 11 -9.61 11.46 -9.14
C GLN A 11 -8.72 12.71 -9.14
N ASP A 12 -9.32 13.91 -9.09
CA ASP A 12 -8.55 15.16 -9.15
C ASP A 12 -7.65 15.36 -7.92
N LEU A 13 -8.14 14.98 -6.74
CA LEU A 13 -7.35 14.93 -5.51
C LEU A 13 -6.13 14.03 -5.69
N ARG A 14 -6.31 12.81 -6.24
CA ARG A 14 -5.19 11.88 -6.45
C ARG A 14 -4.21 12.40 -7.51
N ARG A 15 -4.72 13.02 -8.58
CA ARG A 15 -3.92 13.70 -9.60
C ARG A 15 -3.05 14.79 -8.98
N GLU A 16 -3.59 15.61 -8.08
CA GLU A 16 -2.84 16.65 -7.37
C GLU A 16 -1.69 16.06 -6.54
N LYS A 17 -1.91 14.96 -5.80
CA LYS A 17 -0.85 14.33 -5.00
C LYS A 17 0.24 13.70 -5.86
N LEU A 18 -0.12 13.13 -7.01
CA LEU A 18 0.84 12.62 -8.00
C LEU A 18 1.63 13.77 -8.66
N GLN A 19 0.99 14.92 -8.87
CA GLN A 19 1.65 16.11 -9.37
C GLN A 19 2.72 16.61 -8.39
N LYS A 20 2.40 16.65 -7.08
CA LYS A 20 3.37 16.98 -6.02
C LYS A 20 4.52 15.98 -5.95
N LEU A 21 4.26 14.68 -6.13
CA LEU A 21 5.32 13.67 -6.26
C LEU A 21 6.23 13.96 -7.47
N ARG A 22 5.64 14.26 -8.63
CA ARG A 22 6.40 14.60 -9.85
C ARG A 22 7.28 15.83 -9.63
N GLU A 23 6.74 16.88 -9.03
CA GLU A 23 7.46 18.12 -8.72
C GLU A 23 8.64 17.86 -7.77
N TYR A 24 8.41 17.08 -6.71
CA TYR A 24 9.46 16.67 -5.79
C TYR A 24 10.60 15.90 -6.49
N VAL A 25 10.26 14.92 -7.33
CA VAL A 25 11.27 14.14 -8.07
C VAL A 25 11.98 15.01 -9.10
N LYS A 26 11.28 15.94 -9.73
CA LYS A 26 11.87 16.92 -10.67
C LYS A 26 12.89 17.81 -9.97
N GLU A 27 12.58 18.34 -8.80
CA GLU A 27 13.52 19.12 -7.98
C GLU A 27 14.77 18.29 -7.63
N CYS A 28 14.59 17.02 -7.28
CA CYS A 28 15.71 16.11 -7.03
C CYS A 28 16.56 15.88 -8.29
N SER A 29 15.94 15.78 -9.47
CA SER A 29 16.64 15.64 -10.74
C SER A 29 17.48 16.88 -11.08
N GLU A 30 16.91 18.07 -10.90
CA GLU A 30 17.60 19.35 -11.16
C GLU A 30 18.77 19.58 -10.18
N THR A 31 18.64 19.09 -8.94
CA THR A 31 19.67 19.22 -7.90
C THR A 31 20.63 18.04 -7.83
N GLY A 32 20.44 17.00 -8.66
CA GLY A 32 21.25 15.78 -8.65
C GLY A 32 21.16 14.96 -7.36
N ARG A 33 20.08 15.13 -6.57
CA ARG A 33 19.88 14.41 -5.30
C ARG A 33 19.20 13.07 -5.54
N ALA A 34 19.62 12.06 -4.78
CA ALA A 34 18.93 10.77 -4.75
C ALA A 34 17.57 10.89 -4.08
N VAL A 35 16.57 10.23 -4.64
CA VAL A 35 15.24 10.03 -4.07
C VAL A 35 15.23 8.69 -3.36
N ASP A 36 14.80 8.68 -2.11
CA ASP A 36 14.38 7.46 -1.42
C ASP A 36 12.96 7.11 -1.90
N ILE A 37 12.86 6.07 -2.73
CA ILE A 37 11.62 5.75 -3.43
C ILE A 37 10.53 5.28 -2.47
N GLY A 38 10.90 4.48 -1.47
CA GLY A 38 9.98 4.02 -0.42
C GLY A 38 9.43 5.20 0.38
N GLU A 39 10.29 6.12 0.83
CA GLU A 39 9.88 7.30 1.60
C GLU A 39 9.04 8.29 0.76
N ALA A 40 9.39 8.50 -0.50
CA ALA A 40 8.61 9.32 -1.42
C ALA A 40 7.22 8.71 -1.61
N ALA A 41 7.14 7.40 -1.84
CA ALA A 41 5.88 6.70 -2.02
C ALA A 41 5.02 6.67 -0.75
N PHE A 42 5.65 6.52 0.42
CA PHE A 42 5.01 6.61 1.72
C PHE A 42 4.40 7.99 1.94
N THR A 43 5.15 9.05 1.66
CA THR A 43 4.68 10.44 1.78
C THR A 43 3.48 10.69 0.88
N THR A 44 3.54 10.26 -0.38
CA THR A 44 2.44 10.41 -1.34
C THR A 44 1.20 9.64 -0.88
N SER A 45 1.37 8.39 -0.44
CA SER A 45 0.25 7.55 0.02
C SER A 45 -0.39 8.10 1.28
N LEU A 46 0.41 8.56 2.25
CA LEU A 46 -0.08 9.17 3.48
C LEU A 46 -0.88 10.44 3.19
N ASN A 47 -0.37 11.32 2.34
CA ASN A 47 -1.05 12.57 1.98
C ASN A 47 -2.29 12.35 1.13
N LEU A 48 -2.30 11.33 0.28
CA LEU A 48 -3.49 10.94 -0.48
C LEU A 48 -4.59 10.47 0.45
N MET A 49 -4.26 9.56 1.37
CA MET A 49 -5.22 9.03 2.33
C MET A 49 -5.69 10.10 3.31
N SER A 50 -4.78 10.95 3.81
CA SER A 50 -5.15 12.01 4.74
C SER A 50 -6.02 13.09 4.08
N GLU A 51 -5.78 13.44 2.82
CA GLU A 51 -6.63 14.38 2.09
C GLU A 51 -8.00 13.77 1.81
N MET A 52 -8.05 12.51 1.36
CA MET A 52 -9.31 11.81 1.07
C MET A 52 -10.16 11.63 2.34
N PHE A 53 -9.53 11.45 3.50
CA PHE A 53 -10.23 11.23 4.76
C PHE A 53 -10.55 12.51 5.53
N PHE A 54 -9.64 13.48 5.55
CA PHE A 54 -9.69 14.62 6.46
C PHE A 54 -9.57 15.98 5.74
N SER A 55 -9.40 15.97 4.41
CA SER A 55 -9.01 17.15 3.61
C SER A 55 -7.86 17.92 4.26
N THR A 56 -6.82 17.18 4.66
CA THR A 56 -5.64 17.67 5.37
C THR A 56 -4.40 16.92 4.87
N GLU A 57 -3.27 17.61 4.76
CA GLU A 57 -1.97 16.98 4.49
C GLU A 57 -1.21 16.72 5.78
N PHE A 58 -0.81 15.47 6.00
CA PHE A 58 -0.10 15.06 7.20
C PHE A 58 1.43 15.10 7.06
N ALA A 59 1.96 15.19 5.85
CA ALA A 59 3.39 15.21 5.64
C ALA A 59 3.82 16.11 4.49
N ARG A 60 5.12 16.43 4.47
CA ARG A 60 5.81 17.09 3.37
C ARG A 60 6.98 16.22 2.92
N PHE A 61 7.34 16.32 1.65
CA PHE A 61 8.56 15.68 1.14
C PHE A 61 9.80 16.32 1.79
N ASN A 62 10.85 15.53 2.01
CA ASN A 62 12.11 15.97 2.65
C ASN A 62 11.96 16.64 4.03
N SER A 63 10.85 16.40 4.75
CA SER A 63 10.61 16.94 6.08
C SER A 63 10.24 15.83 7.03
N ASP A 64 10.75 15.93 8.26
CA ASP A 64 10.20 15.18 9.38
C ASP A 64 8.73 15.58 9.55
N SER A 65 7.87 14.58 9.74
CA SER A 65 6.45 14.78 10.06
C SER A 65 6.15 14.00 11.33
N PRO A 66 5.61 14.65 12.38
CA PRO A 66 5.16 13.97 13.59
C PRO A 66 4.16 12.85 13.27
N MET A 67 3.33 13.03 12.25
CA MET A 67 2.36 12.03 11.83
C MET A 67 3.03 10.81 11.18
N LYS A 68 4.07 11.01 10.36
CA LYS A 68 4.87 9.89 9.82
C LYS A 68 5.49 9.07 10.95
N GLU A 69 6.09 9.74 11.94
CA GLU A 69 6.69 9.07 13.10
C GLU A 69 5.66 8.25 13.87
N VAL A 70 4.46 8.80 14.10
CA VAL A 70 3.37 8.09 14.77
C VAL A 70 2.91 6.87 13.96
N VAL A 71 2.68 7.02 12.65
CA VAL A 71 2.26 5.92 11.77
C VAL A 71 3.30 4.81 11.74
N LEU A 72 4.57 5.13 11.50
CA LEU A 72 5.67 4.17 11.49
C LEU A 72 5.87 3.52 12.87
N GLY A 73 5.66 4.28 13.95
CA GLY A 73 5.69 3.77 15.32
C GLY A 73 4.61 2.72 15.59
N VAL A 74 3.37 2.97 15.14
CA VAL A 74 2.28 1.98 15.21
C VAL A 74 2.64 0.72 14.42
N LEU A 75 3.01 0.87 13.15
CA LEU A 75 3.33 -0.26 12.26
C LEU A 75 4.51 -1.10 12.78
N GLY A 76 5.53 -0.44 13.32
CA GLY A 76 6.68 -1.09 13.94
C GLY A 76 6.29 -1.92 15.17
N CYS A 77 5.37 -1.44 16.00
CA CYS A 77 4.88 -2.18 17.16
C CYS A 77 4.02 -3.38 16.75
N ILE A 78 3.07 -3.20 15.82
CA ILE A 78 2.21 -4.29 15.34
C ILE A 78 3.03 -5.38 14.63
N GLY A 79 4.06 -4.98 13.88
CA GLY A 79 4.95 -5.90 13.17
C GLY A 79 5.98 -6.62 14.03
N SER A 80 6.08 -6.30 15.32
CA SER A 80 7.10 -6.87 16.20
C SER A 80 6.62 -8.18 16.83
N PRO A 81 7.46 -9.24 16.88
CA PRO A 81 7.13 -10.46 17.61
C PRO A 81 6.87 -10.18 19.09
N ASN A 82 5.74 -10.65 19.60
CA ASN A 82 5.32 -10.44 20.98
C ASN A 82 5.03 -11.77 21.68
N PHE A 83 5.85 -12.14 22.66
CA PHE A 83 5.71 -13.37 23.44
C PHE A 83 4.36 -13.49 24.14
N ALA A 84 3.72 -12.37 24.48
CA ALA A 84 2.39 -12.38 25.09
C ALA A 84 1.28 -12.91 24.15
N ASP A 85 1.51 -12.91 22.83
CA ASP A 85 0.56 -13.47 21.86
C ASP A 85 0.62 -15.00 21.83
N TYR A 86 1.80 -15.58 22.09
CA TYR A 86 2.02 -17.02 22.11
C TYR A 86 1.86 -17.64 23.50
N PHE A 87 2.17 -16.87 24.55
CA PHE A 87 2.11 -17.31 25.94
C PHE A 87 1.12 -16.43 26.72
N PRO A 88 -0.17 -16.82 26.80
CA PRO A 88 -1.21 -16.00 27.45
C PRO A 88 -0.89 -15.58 28.89
N ILE A 89 -0.10 -16.39 29.62
CA ILE A 89 0.36 -16.08 30.99
C ILE A 89 1.20 -14.80 31.07
N LEU A 90 1.85 -14.40 29.97
CA LEU A 90 2.71 -13.21 29.91
C LEU A 90 1.92 -11.92 29.62
N LYS A 91 0.66 -12.00 29.18
CA LYS A 91 -0.15 -10.84 28.79
C LYS A 91 -0.23 -9.73 29.86
N PRO A 92 -0.43 -10.04 31.16
CA PRO A 92 -0.51 -8.99 32.17
C PRO A 92 0.81 -8.25 32.42
N ALA A 93 1.95 -8.91 32.14
CA ALA A 93 3.27 -8.37 32.46
C ALA A 93 3.84 -7.48 31.34
N ASP A 94 3.35 -7.61 30.10
CA ASP A 94 3.87 -6.93 28.91
C ASP A 94 5.41 -6.92 28.88
N PRO A 95 6.07 -8.10 28.89
CA PRO A 95 7.51 -8.21 29.17
C PRO A 95 8.40 -7.49 28.14
N GLN A 96 7.90 -7.29 26.92
CA GLN A 96 8.59 -6.57 25.86
C GLN A 96 8.17 -5.10 25.75
N GLY A 97 7.20 -4.63 26.56
CA GLY A 97 6.66 -3.28 26.51
C GLY A 97 5.91 -2.94 25.22
N ILE A 98 5.60 -3.95 24.38
CA ILE A 98 4.99 -3.75 23.06
C ILE A 98 3.57 -3.23 23.23
N LEU A 99 2.79 -3.77 24.17
CA LEU A 99 1.42 -3.30 24.41
C LEU A 99 1.42 -1.84 24.89
N LYS A 100 2.34 -1.50 25.81
CA LYS A 100 2.52 -0.13 26.29
C LYS A 100 2.91 0.82 25.15
N GLN A 101 3.89 0.46 24.33
CA GLN A 101 4.35 1.30 23.23
C GLN A 101 3.28 1.47 22.15
N THR A 102 2.59 0.39 21.79
CA THR A 102 1.45 0.41 20.87
C THR A 102 0.37 1.36 21.37
N THR A 103 0.04 1.30 22.67
CA THR A 103 -0.95 2.18 23.30
C THR A 103 -0.55 3.66 23.20
N ILE A 104 0.74 3.99 23.36
CA ILE A 104 1.24 5.37 23.25
C ILE A 104 1.06 5.89 21.83
N TYR A 105 1.50 5.14 20.82
CA TYR A 105 1.39 5.58 19.43
C TYR A 105 -0.06 5.63 18.95
N PHE A 106 -0.88 4.62 19.26
CA PHE A 106 -2.31 4.67 18.94
C PHE A 106 -3.02 5.82 19.62
N ARG A 107 -2.69 6.14 20.89
CA ARG A 107 -3.27 7.31 21.56
C ARG A 107 -2.94 8.60 20.81
N LYS A 108 -1.67 8.83 20.46
CA LYS A 108 -1.27 10.00 19.66
C LYS A 108 -2.03 10.09 18.32
N LEU A 109 -2.17 8.95 17.64
CA LEU A 109 -2.91 8.85 16.39
C LEU A 109 -4.39 9.22 16.56
N LEU A 110 -5.05 8.59 17.53
CA LEU A 110 -6.48 8.79 17.78
C LEU A 110 -6.77 10.18 18.35
N ASP A 111 -5.90 10.74 19.19
CA ASP A 111 -6.03 12.11 19.69
C ASP A 111 -5.96 13.13 18.54
N THR A 112 -5.11 12.88 17.53
CA THR A 112 -5.04 13.71 16.32
C THR A 112 -6.36 13.66 15.56
N PHE A 113 -6.94 12.48 15.39
CA PHE A 113 -8.23 12.34 14.71
C PHE A 113 -9.37 12.95 15.52
N ASP A 114 -9.37 12.78 16.84
CA ASP A 114 -10.35 13.39 17.72
C ASP A 114 -10.31 14.92 17.62
N GLY A 115 -9.13 15.53 17.52
CA GLY A 115 -8.98 16.96 17.25
C GLY A 115 -9.63 17.40 15.93
N ILE A 116 -9.38 16.65 14.85
CA ILE A 116 -9.97 16.94 13.52
C ILE A 116 -11.49 16.79 13.54
N ILE A 117 -12.01 15.73 14.17
CA ILE A 117 -13.45 15.48 14.31
C ILE A 117 -14.11 16.63 15.09
N GLU A 118 -13.50 17.08 16.19
CA GLU A 118 -14.03 18.17 17.00
C GLU A 118 -14.02 19.51 16.27
N GLU A 119 -12.97 19.79 15.50
CA GLU A 119 -12.91 20.97 14.65
C GLU A 119 -14.03 20.94 13.60
N ARG A 120 -14.25 19.78 12.96
CA ARG A 120 -15.31 19.61 11.96
C ARG A 120 -16.69 19.90 12.54
N LEU A 121 -17.02 19.27 13.67
CA LEU A 121 -18.30 19.44 14.36
C LEU A 121 -18.57 20.90 14.79
N LYS A 122 -17.51 21.65 15.12
CA LYS A 122 -17.62 23.08 15.48
C LYS A 122 -17.80 23.98 14.26
N SER A 123 -17.07 23.70 13.17
CA SER A 123 -16.98 24.60 12.02
C SER A 123 -18.27 24.69 11.19
N ARG A 124 -19.16 23.67 11.24
CA ARG A 124 -20.35 23.53 10.38
C ARG A 124 -20.06 23.70 8.87
N CYS A 125 -18.79 23.60 8.47
CA CYS A 125 -18.37 23.71 7.09
C CYS A 125 -18.27 22.27 6.54
N GLY A 126 -19.29 21.86 5.78
CA GLY A 126 -19.29 20.55 5.14
C GLY A 126 -18.17 20.49 4.10
N LYS A 127 -17.14 19.70 4.35
CA LYS A 127 -16.17 19.31 3.32
C LYS A 127 -16.67 18.04 2.64
N ASP A 128 -16.38 17.88 1.35
CA ASP A 128 -16.68 16.63 0.63
C ASP A 128 -15.55 15.61 0.84
N ASP A 129 -15.43 15.10 2.08
CA ASP A 129 -14.48 14.05 2.43
C ASP A 129 -15.15 12.87 3.14
N VAL A 130 -14.38 11.79 3.31
CA VAL A 130 -14.91 10.57 3.95
C VAL A 130 -15.31 10.82 5.40
N LEU A 131 -14.59 11.66 6.13
CA LEU A 131 -14.94 11.96 7.51
C LEU A 131 -16.33 12.62 7.58
N GLU A 132 -16.63 13.59 6.72
CA GLU A 132 -17.95 14.22 6.70
C GLU A 132 -19.07 13.20 6.48
N ALA A 133 -18.91 12.34 5.46
CA ALA A 133 -19.88 11.30 5.17
C ALA A 133 -20.08 10.32 6.34
N LEU A 134 -19.00 10.00 7.08
CA LEU A 134 -19.08 9.13 8.26
C LEU A 134 -19.75 9.84 9.45
N ILE A 135 -19.48 11.13 9.67
CA ILE A 135 -20.15 11.94 10.69
C ILE A 135 -21.66 12.00 10.39
N GLU A 136 -22.05 12.30 9.15
CA GLU A 136 -23.45 12.34 8.73
C GLU A 136 -24.14 11.00 8.95
N LEU A 137 -23.46 9.88 8.63
CA LEU A 137 -23.99 8.53 8.89
C LEU A 137 -24.17 8.25 10.38
N SER A 138 -23.25 8.71 11.24
CA SER A 138 -23.34 8.51 12.69
C SER A 138 -24.42 9.35 13.38
N GLN A 139 -24.96 10.35 12.69
CA GLN A 139 -26.01 11.23 13.22
C GLN A 139 -27.42 10.76 12.86
N ARG A 140 -27.57 9.70 12.06
CA ARG A 140 -28.88 9.15 11.71
C ARG A 140 -29.49 8.39 12.89
N ASP A 141 -30.82 8.36 12.95
CA ASP A 141 -31.55 7.66 14.01
C ASP A 141 -31.30 6.14 14.03
N ASP A 142 -30.93 5.57 12.88
CA ASP A 142 -30.58 4.16 12.68
C ASP A 142 -29.06 3.90 12.64
N ALA A 143 -28.25 4.83 13.12
CA ALA A 143 -26.80 4.74 13.07
C ALA A 143 -26.26 3.53 13.85
N GLU A 144 -25.59 2.62 13.15
CA GLU A 144 -24.80 1.53 13.74
C GLU A 144 -23.34 1.93 14.04
N LEU A 145 -22.94 3.15 13.62
CA LEU A 145 -21.57 3.66 13.75
C LEU A 145 -21.52 4.82 14.73
N ASN A 146 -20.62 4.74 15.71
CA ASN A 146 -20.35 5.84 16.64
C ASN A 146 -18.99 6.51 16.36
N ARG A 147 -18.69 7.61 17.07
CA ARG A 147 -17.42 8.35 16.93
C ARG A 147 -16.18 7.48 17.13
N ASN A 148 -16.20 6.54 18.07
CA ASN A 148 -15.07 5.61 18.26
C ASN A 148 -14.91 4.68 17.06
N ASP A 149 -15.99 4.19 16.47
CA ASP A 149 -15.90 3.34 15.26
C ASP A 149 -15.31 4.11 14.10
N ILE A 150 -15.73 5.37 13.90
CA ILE A 150 -15.21 6.25 12.84
C ILE A 150 -13.71 6.42 12.96
N LYS A 151 -13.19 6.81 14.13
CA LYS A 151 -11.75 7.08 14.27
C LYS A 151 -10.89 5.83 14.13
N HIS A 152 -11.36 4.67 14.61
CA HIS A 152 -10.63 3.41 14.43
C HIS A 152 -10.70 2.92 12.98
N LEU A 153 -11.84 3.05 12.31
CA LEU A 153 -11.98 2.74 10.88
C LEU A 153 -11.02 3.59 10.03
N LEU A 154 -10.95 4.90 10.30
CA LEU A 154 -10.02 5.80 9.59
C LEU A 154 -8.56 5.45 9.91
N ALA A 155 -8.25 5.02 11.14
CA ALA A 155 -6.91 4.58 11.51
C ALA A 155 -6.51 3.31 10.75
N ASP A 156 -7.36 2.29 10.74
CA ASP A 156 -7.13 1.04 10.03
C ASP A 156 -6.87 1.29 8.54
N LEU A 157 -7.69 2.12 7.90
CA LEU A 157 -7.54 2.42 6.49
C LEU A 157 -6.29 3.25 6.19
N LEU A 158 -5.98 4.26 7.03
CA LEU A 158 -4.80 5.10 6.85
C LEU A 158 -3.51 4.29 6.98
N LEU A 159 -3.40 3.48 8.04
CA LEU A 159 -2.22 2.65 8.30
C LEU A 159 -2.03 1.61 7.20
N ALA A 160 -3.07 0.82 6.91
CA ALA A 160 -2.99 -0.26 5.93
C ALA A 160 -2.75 0.25 4.52
N GLY A 161 -3.44 1.32 4.11
CA GLY A 161 -3.34 1.86 2.75
C GLY A 161 -2.02 2.59 2.47
N THR A 162 -1.36 3.14 3.50
CA THR A 162 -0.09 3.85 3.34
C THR A 162 1.06 2.87 3.15
N ASP A 163 1.25 1.96 4.11
CA ASP A 163 2.45 1.10 4.21
C ASP A 163 2.52 0.04 3.10
N THR A 164 1.37 -0.56 2.76
CA THR A 164 1.29 -1.59 1.71
C THR A 164 1.53 -1.01 0.32
N THR A 165 0.97 0.18 0.04
CA THR A 165 1.11 0.87 -1.24
C THR A 165 2.55 1.33 -1.46
N SER A 166 3.18 1.95 -0.45
CA SER A 166 4.56 2.44 -0.57
C SER A 166 5.55 1.31 -0.80
N GLY A 167 5.44 0.21 -0.05
CA GLY A 167 6.30 -0.97 -0.23
C GLY A 167 6.13 -1.60 -1.62
N THR A 168 4.89 -1.69 -2.12
CA THR A 168 4.62 -2.21 -3.47
C THR A 168 5.27 -1.35 -4.56
N VAL A 169 5.16 -0.02 -4.46
CA VAL A 169 5.79 0.90 -5.42
C VAL A 169 7.31 0.81 -5.36
N GLU A 170 7.89 0.70 -4.17
CA GLU A 170 9.34 0.56 -3.99
C GLU A 170 9.88 -0.75 -4.60
N TRP A 171 9.21 -1.88 -4.37
CA TRP A 171 9.58 -3.16 -4.97
C TRP A 171 9.42 -3.17 -6.49
N ALA A 172 8.35 -2.58 -7.02
CA ALA A 172 8.17 -2.45 -8.47
C ALA A 172 9.28 -1.60 -9.10
N MET A 173 9.62 -0.45 -8.51
CA MET A 173 10.73 0.38 -8.98
C MET A 173 12.08 -0.34 -8.87
N THR A 174 12.29 -1.11 -7.80
CA THR A 174 13.49 -1.95 -7.59
C THR A 174 13.67 -2.92 -8.76
N GLU A 175 12.63 -3.69 -9.08
CA GLU A 175 12.71 -4.70 -10.14
C GLU A 175 12.87 -4.07 -11.53
N LEU A 176 12.16 -2.97 -11.79
CA LEU A 176 12.30 -2.23 -13.05
C LEU A 176 13.72 -1.66 -13.21
N MET A 177 14.33 -1.12 -12.16
CA MET A 177 15.69 -0.58 -12.23
C MET A 177 16.75 -1.67 -12.46
N ARG A 178 16.53 -2.88 -11.94
CA ARG A 178 17.38 -4.06 -12.23
C ARG A 178 17.18 -4.59 -13.65
N GLN A 179 16.09 -4.20 -14.33
CA GLN A 179 15.69 -4.72 -15.62
C GLN A 179 15.41 -3.57 -16.62
N PRO A 180 16.46 -2.88 -17.12
CA PRO A 180 16.29 -1.70 -17.98
C PRO A 180 15.38 -1.91 -19.19
N ASN A 181 15.41 -3.11 -19.79
CA ASN A 181 14.52 -3.47 -20.91
C ASN A 181 13.04 -3.46 -20.51
N LYS A 182 12.71 -3.93 -19.31
CA LYS A 182 11.33 -3.94 -18.78
C LYS A 182 10.88 -2.53 -18.41
N MET A 183 11.75 -1.73 -17.78
CA MET A 183 11.48 -0.32 -17.53
C MET A 183 11.24 0.46 -18.84
N TRP A 184 12.07 0.23 -19.86
CA TRP A 184 11.90 0.83 -21.18
C TRP A 184 10.56 0.45 -21.80
N ARG A 185 10.15 -0.83 -21.70
CA ARG A 185 8.88 -1.31 -22.26
C ARG A 185 7.66 -0.69 -21.59
N VAL A 186 7.67 -0.50 -20.26
CA VAL A 186 6.63 0.29 -19.56
C VAL A 186 6.59 1.72 -20.09
N ARG A 187 7.76 2.36 -20.23
CA ARG A 187 7.85 3.74 -20.72
C ARG A 187 7.34 3.88 -22.16
N ASP A 188 7.69 2.95 -23.03
CA ASP A 188 7.25 2.91 -24.42
C ASP A 188 5.73 2.70 -24.53
N GLU A 189 5.17 1.76 -23.75
CA GLU A 189 3.73 1.55 -23.65
C GLU A 189 2.99 2.83 -23.25
N ILE A 190 3.45 3.52 -22.20
CA ILE A 190 2.83 4.77 -21.74
C ILE A 190 2.93 5.84 -22.83
N ARG A 191 4.10 6.00 -23.46
CA ARG A 191 4.33 7.01 -24.52
C ARG A 191 3.40 6.80 -25.72
N ASN A 192 3.26 5.55 -26.15
CA ASN A 192 2.38 5.20 -27.27
C ASN A 192 0.90 5.42 -26.94
N LEU A 193 0.52 5.27 -25.67
CA LEU A 193 -0.85 5.48 -25.22
C LEU A 193 -1.24 6.96 -25.14
N ILE A 194 -0.39 7.77 -24.50
CA ILE A 194 -0.74 9.17 -24.21
C ILE A 194 -0.51 10.08 -25.42
N GLY A 195 0.47 9.79 -26.29
CA GLY A 195 0.81 10.66 -27.42
C GLY A 195 0.99 12.12 -27.00
N GLU A 196 0.19 13.02 -27.56
CA GLU A 196 0.19 14.47 -27.24
C GLU A 196 -0.55 14.83 -25.92
N LYS A 197 -1.29 13.89 -25.30
CA LYS A 197 -2.10 14.11 -24.08
C LYS A 197 -1.24 14.51 -22.88
N GLY A 198 0.05 14.20 -22.89
CA GLY A 198 1.05 14.67 -21.93
C GLY A 198 1.07 13.97 -20.57
N GLU A 199 -0.07 13.49 -20.06
CA GLU A 199 -0.18 12.81 -18.76
C GLU A 199 -1.09 11.58 -18.82
N VAL A 200 -0.80 10.58 -17.98
CA VAL A 200 -1.62 9.37 -17.81
C VAL A 200 -2.80 9.70 -16.89
N GLU A 201 -3.99 9.19 -17.21
CA GLU A 201 -5.15 9.25 -16.32
C GLU A 201 -5.50 7.86 -15.76
N GLU A 202 -6.25 7.80 -14.67
CA GLU A 202 -6.63 6.51 -14.06
C GLU A 202 -7.46 5.63 -15.00
N SER A 203 -8.28 6.24 -15.86
CA SER A 203 -9.04 5.54 -16.89
C SER A 203 -8.16 4.84 -17.92
N ASP A 204 -6.93 5.34 -18.12
CA ASP A 204 -5.96 4.81 -19.06
C ASP A 204 -5.28 3.52 -18.54
N ILE A 205 -5.35 3.20 -17.24
CA ILE A 205 -4.71 2.01 -16.64
C ILE A 205 -5.10 0.73 -17.39
N SER A 206 -6.37 0.59 -17.75
CA SER A 206 -6.90 -0.58 -18.48
C SER A 206 -6.24 -0.79 -19.85
N ARG A 207 -5.67 0.27 -20.44
CA ARG A 207 -4.99 0.28 -21.74
C ARG A 207 -3.46 0.20 -21.61
N LEU A 208 -2.95 -0.03 -20.39
CA LEU A 208 -1.54 -0.25 -20.08
C LEU A 208 -1.30 -1.70 -19.60
N PRO A 209 -1.48 -2.71 -20.47
CA PRO A 209 -1.38 -4.12 -20.07
C PRO A 209 -0.01 -4.52 -19.51
N TYR A 210 1.08 -3.94 -20.00
CA TYR A 210 2.43 -4.21 -19.50
C TYR A 210 2.67 -3.60 -18.13
N LEU A 211 2.21 -2.37 -17.88
CA LEU A 211 2.23 -1.80 -16.53
C LEU A 211 1.40 -2.65 -15.55
N GLN A 212 0.22 -3.10 -15.96
CA GLN A 212 -0.60 -4.01 -15.13
C GLN A 212 0.12 -5.32 -14.85
N ALA A 213 0.80 -5.89 -15.86
CA ALA A 213 1.60 -7.10 -15.71
C ALA A 213 2.79 -6.90 -14.74
N VAL A 214 3.45 -5.73 -14.79
CA VAL A 214 4.51 -5.36 -13.85
C VAL A 214 3.99 -5.30 -12.41
N VAL A 215 2.81 -4.72 -12.18
CA VAL A 215 2.19 -4.68 -10.84
C VAL A 215 1.81 -6.08 -10.36
N LYS A 216 1.21 -6.90 -11.22
CA LYS A 216 0.89 -8.30 -10.89
C LYS A 216 2.14 -9.10 -10.51
N GLU A 217 3.22 -8.98 -11.28
CA GLU A 217 4.47 -9.68 -11.02
C GLU A 217 5.17 -9.16 -9.76
N THR A 218 5.09 -7.86 -9.50
CA THR A 218 5.57 -7.28 -8.25
C THR A 218 4.80 -7.86 -7.06
N LEU A 219 3.47 -7.92 -7.12
CA LEU A 219 2.66 -8.46 -6.03
C LEU A 219 2.83 -9.98 -5.84
N ARG A 220 3.18 -10.72 -6.90
CA ARG A 220 3.50 -12.15 -6.83
C ARG A 220 4.80 -12.41 -6.08
N LEU A 221 5.86 -11.69 -6.45
CA LEU A 221 7.19 -11.85 -5.85
C LEU A 221 7.32 -11.13 -4.52
N HIS A 222 6.77 -9.94 -4.40
CA HIS A 222 6.95 -9.07 -3.24
C HIS A 222 5.61 -8.72 -2.59
N PRO A 223 4.83 -9.73 -2.12
CA PRO A 223 3.56 -9.46 -1.47
C PRO A 223 3.80 -8.72 -0.15
N ALA A 224 3.18 -7.54 0.00
CA ALA A 224 3.34 -6.72 1.21
C ALA A 224 2.99 -7.50 2.49
N ALA A 225 1.98 -8.37 2.46
CA ALA A 225 1.59 -9.24 3.56
C ALA A 225 1.82 -10.72 3.19
N PRO A 226 3.01 -11.29 3.42
CA PRO A 226 3.39 -12.64 2.93
C PRO A 226 2.52 -13.78 3.47
N PHE A 227 1.91 -13.58 4.65
CA PHE A 227 1.00 -14.53 5.30
C PHE A 227 -0.48 -14.10 5.26
N LEU A 228 -0.78 -13.01 4.54
CA LEU A 228 -2.02 -12.23 4.69
C LEU A 228 -2.28 -11.83 6.15
N LEU A 229 -3.48 -11.30 6.44
CA LEU A 229 -3.92 -11.14 7.82
C LEU A 229 -4.40 -12.50 8.38
N PRO A 230 -4.10 -12.83 9.65
CA PRO A 230 -4.49 -14.11 10.22
C PRO A 230 -6.01 -14.32 10.24
N HIS A 231 -6.43 -15.51 9.82
CA HIS A 231 -7.80 -15.99 10.00
C HIS A 231 -7.91 -16.84 11.26
N LYS A 232 -9.15 -17.09 11.72
CA LYS A 232 -9.43 -17.97 12.85
C LYS A 232 -10.60 -18.91 12.52
N ALA A 233 -10.41 -20.20 12.78
CA ALA A 233 -11.47 -21.20 12.63
C ALA A 233 -12.63 -20.90 13.61
N VAL A 234 -13.85 -20.75 13.10
CA VAL A 234 -15.04 -20.42 13.91
C VAL A 234 -15.70 -21.65 14.54
N SER A 235 -15.41 -22.83 14.00
CA SER A 235 -15.83 -24.15 14.45
C SER A 235 -14.79 -25.18 14.03
N ASP A 236 -14.89 -26.39 14.56
CA ASP A 236 -14.12 -27.53 14.04
C ASP A 236 -14.50 -27.75 12.56
N ILE A 237 -13.51 -27.93 11.70
CA ILE A 237 -13.70 -28.13 10.27
C ILE A 237 -12.64 -29.10 9.73
N GLU A 238 -13.00 -29.90 8.73
CA GLU A 238 -12.05 -30.73 8.00
C GLU A 238 -11.60 -30.01 6.73
N ILE A 239 -10.28 -29.96 6.48
CA ILE A 239 -9.68 -29.42 5.26
C ILE A 239 -8.77 -30.49 4.66
N ASN A 240 -9.08 -30.98 3.46
CA ASN A 240 -8.31 -32.02 2.77
C ASN A 240 -8.03 -33.27 3.65
N GLY A 241 -9.01 -33.72 4.44
CA GLY A 241 -8.87 -34.86 5.35
C GLY A 241 -8.20 -34.55 6.69
N TYR A 242 -7.78 -33.30 6.93
CA TYR A 242 -7.19 -32.87 8.20
C TYR A 242 -8.20 -32.10 9.05
N MET A 243 -8.33 -32.52 10.32
CA MET A 243 -9.13 -31.78 11.30
C MET A 243 -8.41 -30.49 11.72
N VAL A 244 -9.11 -29.37 11.54
CA VAL A 244 -8.73 -28.03 12.01
C VAL A 244 -9.68 -27.66 13.16
N PRO A 245 -9.21 -27.68 14.42
CA PRO A 245 -10.04 -27.34 15.56
C PRO A 245 -10.50 -25.88 15.53
N LYS A 246 -11.63 -25.60 16.18
CA LYS A 246 -12.09 -24.25 16.50
C LYS A 246 -10.97 -23.44 17.16
N ASP A 247 -10.96 -22.14 16.88
CA ASP A 247 -10.00 -21.15 17.36
C ASP A 247 -8.56 -21.32 16.84
N THR A 248 -8.30 -22.29 15.96
CA THR A 248 -7.03 -22.39 15.24
C THR A 248 -6.76 -21.14 14.40
N GLN A 249 -5.57 -20.57 14.56
CA GLN A 249 -5.07 -19.50 13.70
C GLN A 249 -4.67 -20.07 12.34
N ILE A 250 -5.11 -19.41 11.27
CA ILE A 250 -4.85 -19.80 9.88
C ILE A 250 -4.05 -18.68 9.23
N LEU A 251 -2.88 -19.03 8.71
CA LEU A 251 -2.01 -18.14 7.93
C LEU A 251 -1.94 -18.69 6.50
N VAL A 252 -2.10 -17.81 5.50
CA VAL A 252 -2.03 -18.19 4.09
C VAL A 252 -0.71 -17.67 3.54
N ASN A 253 0.24 -18.57 3.31
CA ASN A 253 1.60 -18.21 2.87
C ASN A 253 1.65 -17.91 1.37
N ILE A 254 1.17 -16.72 0.99
CA ILE A 254 1.16 -16.28 -0.41
C ILE A 254 2.56 -15.98 -0.94
N TRP A 255 3.54 -15.70 -0.07
CA TRP A 255 4.94 -15.55 -0.47
C TRP A 255 5.51 -16.86 -1.02
N ALA A 256 5.18 -17.99 -0.38
CA ALA A 256 5.56 -19.31 -0.85
C ALA A 256 4.77 -19.72 -2.10
N SER A 257 3.43 -19.53 -2.10
CA SER A 257 2.61 -19.83 -3.28
C SER A 257 3.02 -19.03 -4.51
N GLY A 258 3.39 -17.77 -4.32
CA GLY A 258 3.93 -16.92 -5.37
C GLY A 258 5.24 -17.44 -5.95
N ARG A 259 6.02 -18.24 -5.20
CA ARG A 259 7.31 -18.81 -5.60
C ARG A 259 7.29 -20.32 -5.88
N ASP A 260 6.11 -20.93 -5.90
CA ASP A 260 6.01 -22.38 -6.14
C ASP A 260 6.28 -22.68 -7.63
N PRO A 261 7.35 -23.42 -7.99
CA PRO A 261 7.65 -23.78 -9.38
C PRO A 261 6.61 -24.71 -10.00
N CYS A 262 5.75 -25.36 -9.20
CA CYS A 262 4.63 -26.15 -9.70
C CYS A 262 3.49 -25.26 -10.23
N ILE A 263 3.41 -24.01 -9.77
CA ILE A 263 2.39 -23.03 -10.16
C ILE A 263 2.98 -22.03 -11.17
N TRP A 264 4.22 -21.59 -10.93
CA TRP A 264 4.87 -20.51 -11.68
C TRP A 264 6.17 -21.01 -12.34
N PRO A 265 6.22 -21.18 -13.67
CA PRO A 265 7.47 -21.43 -14.37
C PRO A 265 8.48 -20.30 -14.11
N ASP A 266 9.75 -20.65 -13.85
CA ASP A 266 10.79 -19.72 -13.42
C ASP A 266 10.33 -18.82 -12.25
N ALA A 267 9.82 -19.44 -11.19
CA ALA A 267 9.09 -18.78 -10.12
C ALA A 267 9.86 -17.61 -9.48
N ASP A 268 11.18 -17.71 -9.31
CA ASP A 268 11.97 -16.64 -8.69
C ASP A 268 12.32 -15.48 -9.66
N SER A 269 12.03 -15.64 -10.95
CA SER A 269 12.32 -14.61 -11.96
C SER A 269 11.20 -13.58 -12.04
N PHE A 270 11.55 -12.29 -11.97
CA PHE A 270 10.64 -11.20 -12.27
C PHE A 270 10.35 -11.17 -13.78
N MET A 271 9.22 -11.72 -14.21
CA MET A 271 8.82 -11.89 -15.61
C MET A 271 7.37 -11.42 -15.83
N PRO A 272 7.11 -10.11 -15.95
CA PRO A 272 5.77 -9.57 -16.23
C PRO A 272 5.09 -10.19 -17.44
N GLU A 273 5.87 -10.65 -18.43
CA GLU A 273 5.39 -11.31 -19.64
C GLU A 273 4.40 -12.46 -19.37
N ARG A 274 4.51 -13.15 -18.22
CA ARG A 274 3.59 -14.23 -17.83
C ARG A 274 2.14 -13.78 -17.65
N PHE A 275 1.89 -12.48 -17.47
CA PHE A 275 0.56 -11.90 -17.30
C PHE A 275 0.01 -11.21 -18.55
N LEU A 276 0.72 -11.30 -19.68
CA LEU A 276 0.26 -10.76 -20.96
C LEU A 276 -0.46 -11.80 -21.82
N ASP A 277 -0.32 -13.08 -21.48
CA ASP A 277 -0.95 -14.16 -22.22
C ASP A 277 -2.49 -14.02 -22.12
N HIS A 278 -3.13 -13.87 -23.27
CA HIS A 278 -4.58 -13.70 -23.34
C HIS A 278 -5.33 -14.95 -22.90
N ASP A 279 -4.71 -16.13 -23.01
CA ASP A 279 -5.31 -17.40 -22.63
C ASP A 279 -5.27 -17.64 -21.11
N VAL A 280 -4.42 -16.89 -20.38
CA VAL A 280 -4.23 -16.98 -18.93
C VAL A 280 -4.63 -15.66 -18.26
N GLN A 281 -5.94 -15.46 -18.08
CA GLN A 281 -6.50 -14.28 -17.40
C GLN A 281 -6.40 -14.42 -15.87
N ILE A 282 -5.18 -14.36 -15.31
CA ILE A 282 -4.97 -14.30 -13.86
C ILE A 282 -5.11 -12.85 -13.40
N ASP A 283 -6.05 -12.59 -12.49
CA ASP A 283 -6.15 -11.33 -11.75
C ASP A 283 -5.96 -11.54 -10.24
N PHE A 284 -5.90 -10.44 -9.48
CA PHE A 284 -5.74 -10.47 -8.02
C PHE A 284 -7.02 -10.10 -7.26
N ARG A 285 -8.20 -10.31 -7.88
CA ARG A 285 -9.51 -9.97 -7.29
C ARG A 285 -10.06 -11.08 -6.37
N GLY A 286 -9.23 -12.07 -6.04
CA GLY A 286 -9.56 -13.13 -5.08
C GLY A 286 -10.24 -14.36 -5.69
N THR A 287 -10.27 -14.47 -7.03
CA THR A 287 -10.83 -15.61 -7.76
C THR A 287 -9.77 -16.53 -8.37
N ASN A 288 -8.57 -16.03 -8.61
CA ASN A 288 -7.41 -16.83 -9.04
C ASN A 288 -6.50 -17.08 -7.83
N PHE A 289 -6.58 -18.27 -7.24
CA PHE A 289 -5.87 -18.60 -6.00
C PHE A 289 -4.34 -18.66 -6.15
N GLU A 290 -3.85 -18.70 -7.39
CA GLU A 290 -2.45 -18.56 -7.74
C GLU A 290 -1.91 -17.16 -7.37
N LEU A 291 -2.77 -16.13 -7.42
CA LEU A 291 -2.41 -14.73 -7.16
C LEU A 291 -3.45 -14.02 -6.29
N ILE A 292 -3.31 -14.11 -4.96
CA ILE A 292 -4.21 -13.47 -3.98
C ILE A 292 -3.50 -12.50 -3.03
N PRO A 293 -2.75 -11.50 -3.52
CA PRO A 293 -2.02 -10.54 -2.67
C PRO A 293 -2.94 -9.68 -1.79
N PHE A 294 -4.22 -9.58 -2.14
CA PHE A 294 -5.25 -8.87 -1.37
C PHE A 294 -6.14 -9.82 -0.54
N GLY A 295 -5.80 -11.11 -0.48
CA GLY A 295 -6.62 -12.16 0.08
C GLY A 295 -7.83 -12.52 -0.80
N ALA A 296 -8.75 -13.31 -0.23
CA ALA A 296 -9.94 -13.78 -0.91
C ALA A 296 -11.13 -13.95 0.06
N GLY A 297 -12.34 -14.10 -0.49
CA GLY A 297 -13.54 -14.39 0.29
C GLY A 297 -14.00 -13.24 1.19
N ARG A 298 -14.56 -13.57 2.37
CA ARG A 298 -15.27 -12.60 3.24
C ARG A 298 -14.42 -11.45 3.78
N ARG A 299 -13.08 -11.62 3.84
CA ARG A 299 -12.14 -10.64 4.39
C ARG A 299 -11.13 -10.17 3.34
N ILE A 300 -11.48 -10.27 2.06
CA ILE A 300 -10.69 -9.65 0.98
C ILE A 300 -10.50 -8.15 1.24
N CYS A 301 -9.32 -7.63 0.89
CA CYS A 301 -8.96 -6.24 1.14
C CYS A 301 -10.01 -5.27 0.56
N PRO A 302 -10.67 -4.45 1.40
CA PRO A 302 -11.66 -3.48 0.91
C PRO A 302 -11.01 -2.32 0.14
N GLY A 303 -9.71 -2.08 0.35
CA GLY A 303 -8.93 -1.03 -0.31
C GLY A 303 -8.40 -1.39 -1.70
N LEU A 304 -8.60 -2.62 -2.18
CA LEU A 304 -8.09 -3.09 -3.49
C LEU A 304 -8.39 -2.11 -4.64
N PRO A 305 -9.62 -1.58 -4.81
CA PRO A 305 -9.91 -0.67 -5.92
C PRO A 305 -9.10 0.64 -5.87
N LEU A 306 -8.79 1.14 -4.66
CA LEU A 306 -7.95 2.32 -4.49
C LEU A 306 -6.47 1.98 -4.71
N ALA A 307 -5.97 0.90 -4.10
CA ALA A 307 -4.58 0.46 -4.26
C ALA A 307 -4.24 0.21 -5.73
N HIS A 308 -5.16 -0.41 -6.49
CA HIS A 308 -5.02 -0.56 -7.94
C HIS A 308 -4.77 0.78 -8.64
N ARG A 309 -5.53 1.83 -8.34
CA ARG A 309 -5.32 3.15 -8.96
C ARG A 309 -3.99 3.75 -8.52
N VAL A 310 -3.74 3.80 -7.22
CA VAL A 310 -2.59 4.52 -6.65
C VAL A 310 -1.26 3.89 -7.08
N VAL A 311 -1.11 2.56 -6.97
CA VAL A 311 0.13 1.87 -7.35
C VAL A 311 0.45 2.07 -8.83
N HIS A 312 -0.51 1.83 -9.72
CA HIS A 312 -0.29 1.99 -11.16
C HIS A 312 0.04 3.44 -11.53
N MET A 313 -0.70 4.40 -10.98
CA MET A 313 -0.46 5.80 -11.27
C MET A 313 0.88 6.31 -10.74
N MET A 314 1.29 5.92 -9.53
CA MET A 314 2.60 6.28 -8.99
C MET A 314 3.73 5.70 -9.84
N LEU A 315 3.62 4.43 -10.26
CA LEU A 315 4.61 3.82 -11.15
C LEU A 315 4.64 4.48 -12.52
N ALA A 316 3.47 4.77 -13.11
CA ALA A 316 3.39 5.50 -14.36
C ALA A 316 4.06 6.88 -14.24
N THR A 317 3.78 7.63 -13.17
CA THR A 317 4.41 8.92 -12.90
C THR A 317 5.93 8.80 -12.80
N LEU A 318 6.46 7.85 -12.02
CA LEU A 318 7.89 7.70 -11.79
C LEU A 318 8.66 7.21 -13.04
N VAL A 319 8.10 6.23 -13.77
CA VAL A 319 8.77 5.59 -14.92
C VAL A 319 8.67 6.44 -16.19
N HIS A 320 7.54 7.10 -16.40
CA HIS A 320 7.30 7.87 -17.61
C HIS A 320 8.04 9.21 -17.62
N ASN A 321 8.14 9.89 -16.47
CA ASN A 321 8.68 11.26 -16.41
C ASN A 321 10.20 11.31 -16.21
N PHE A 322 10.84 10.22 -15.75
CA PHE A 322 12.25 10.23 -15.36
C PHE A 322 13.01 8.99 -15.84
N GLY A 323 14.28 9.19 -16.16
CA GLY A 323 15.31 8.14 -16.15
C GLY A 323 15.79 7.91 -14.72
N TRP A 324 16.40 6.76 -14.44
CA TRP A 324 16.83 6.41 -13.09
C TRP A 324 18.23 5.82 -13.11
N GLU A 325 19.10 6.34 -12.26
CA GLU A 325 20.43 5.78 -11.97
C GLU A 325 20.53 5.49 -10.47
N LEU A 326 21.36 4.53 -10.10
CA LEU A 326 21.64 4.29 -8.68
C LEU A 326 22.43 5.45 -8.09
N ASP A 327 22.20 5.72 -6.80
CA ASP A 327 23.09 6.61 -6.05
C ASP A 327 24.53 6.06 -6.12
N ILE A 328 25.52 6.94 -6.31
CA ILE A 328 26.94 6.61 -6.54
C ILE A 328 27.51 5.77 -5.37
N LYS A 329 26.88 5.84 -4.19
CA LYS A 329 27.24 5.06 -3.00
C LYS A 329 26.72 3.62 -3.02
N SER A 330 25.77 3.29 -3.89
CA SER A 330 25.14 1.97 -4.02
C SER A 330 25.61 1.32 -5.32
N GLN A 331 26.57 0.40 -5.24
CA GLN A 331 27.09 -0.31 -6.42
C GLN A 331 26.12 -1.38 -6.93
N GLU A 332 25.26 -1.91 -6.05
CA GLU A 332 24.23 -2.90 -6.38
C GLU A 332 22.94 -2.60 -5.61
N ILE A 333 21.80 -3.03 -6.16
CA ILE A 333 20.49 -2.92 -5.51
C ILE A 333 20.33 -4.08 -4.54
N ASP A 334 20.21 -3.77 -3.25
CA ASP A 334 19.88 -4.75 -2.21
C ASP A 334 18.50 -5.38 -2.48
N MET A 335 18.42 -6.71 -2.41
CA MET A 335 17.19 -7.47 -2.59
C MET A 335 16.72 -8.15 -1.29
N ASN A 336 17.36 -7.84 -0.17
CA ASN A 336 16.98 -8.42 1.11
C ASN A 336 15.66 -7.82 1.61
N GLU A 337 14.88 -8.66 2.27
CA GLU A 337 13.60 -8.32 2.85
C GLU A 337 13.75 -8.07 4.36
N LYS A 338 13.02 -7.09 4.88
CA LYS A 338 12.82 -6.87 6.31
C LYS A 338 11.39 -7.23 6.68
N PHE A 339 11.24 -8.27 7.48
CA PHE A 339 9.93 -8.69 8.00
C PHE A 339 9.39 -7.68 9.03
N GLY A 340 8.08 -7.47 9.01
CA GLY A 340 7.35 -6.55 9.88
C GLY A 340 5.85 -6.71 9.65
N PHE A 341 5.06 -5.64 9.90
CA PHE A 341 3.63 -5.64 9.57
C PHE A 341 3.42 -5.86 8.07
N THR A 342 4.23 -5.17 7.26
CA THR A 342 4.47 -5.49 5.86
C THR A 342 5.93 -5.89 5.65
N VAL A 343 6.19 -6.67 4.61
CA VAL A 343 7.55 -6.95 4.14
C VAL A 343 8.06 -5.77 3.32
N GLN A 344 9.11 -5.13 3.84
CA GLN A 344 9.75 -3.97 3.22
C GLN A 344 11.14 -4.35 2.74
N LYS A 345 11.77 -3.48 1.92
CA LYS A 345 13.20 -3.64 1.63
C LYS A 345 14.03 -3.47 2.90
N ALA A 346 15.07 -4.29 3.06
CA ALA A 346 16.00 -4.14 4.16
C ALA A 346 16.82 -2.85 4.03
N ILE A 347 17.29 -2.56 2.81
CA ILE A 347 17.92 -1.29 2.46
C ILE A 347 17.00 -0.54 1.47
N PRO A 348 16.55 0.69 1.81
CA PRO A 348 15.69 1.48 0.94
C PRO A 348 16.30 1.74 -0.44
N LEU A 349 15.46 1.75 -1.48
CA LEU A 349 15.88 2.07 -2.84
C LEU A 349 16.15 3.57 -2.97
N LYS A 350 17.44 3.94 -3.07
CA LYS A 350 17.88 5.32 -3.33
C LYS A 350 18.40 5.47 -4.74
N ALA A 351 17.73 6.30 -5.53
CA ALA A 351 18.01 6.46 -6.96
C ALA A 351 18.00 7.93 -7.38
N ILE A 352 18.91 8.32 -8.27
CA ILE A 352 19.00 9.67 -8.82
C ILE A 352 18.11 9.77 -10.08
N PRO A 353 17.06 10.60 -10.07
CA PRO A 353 16.24 10.81 -11.25
C PRO A 353 16.99 11.63 -12.30
N LYS A 354 16.91 11.20 -13.55
CA LYS A 354 17.48 11.87 -14.72
C LYS A 354 16.39 12.40 -15.62
N LYS A 355 16.68 13.49 -16.30
CA LYS A 355 15.87 13.96 -17.41
C LYS A 355 15.93 12.93 -18.55
N LEU A 356 14.78 12.59 -19.11
CA LEU A 356 14.65 11.67 -20.26
C LEU A 356 15.05 12.33 -21.58
#